data_AF-A0A6L8GLP2-F1
#
_entry.id   AF-A0A6L8GLP2-F1
#
_cell.length_a   1.000
_cell.length_b   1.000
_cell.length_c   1.000
_cell.angle_alpha   90.00
_cell.angle_beta   90.00
_cell.angle_gamma   90.00
#
_symmetry.space_group_name_H-M   'P 1'
#
loop_
_entity.id
_entity.type
_entity.pdbx_description
1 polymer ?
#
loop_
_entity_poly.entity_id
_entity_poly.type
_entity_poly.pdbx_seq_one_letter_code
_entity_poly.pdbx_strand_id
1 'polypeptide(L)' 'MTARRIRPMDIIVPEDDVFKNDLLSRRREIEVLSAMFTSLQKGPCVLAVDAPWGYGKTTFIELCNHQLKKEKYHV' A
#
# COMPACT_ATOMS: atom_id res chain seq x y z
N MET A 1 12.09 10.55 32.22
CA MET A 1 10.73 10.47 31.64
C MET A 1 10.87 10.01 30.21
N THR A 2 10.36 8.83 29.85
CA THR A 2 10.50 8.28 28.50
C THR A 2 9.34 8.78 27.65
N ALA A 3 9.63 9.48 26.54
CA ALA A 3 8.61 9.98 25.64
C ALA A 3 7.77 8.82 25.07
N ARG A 4 6.46 8.85 25.29
CA ARG A 4 5.53 7.82 24.81
C ARG A 4 5.19 8.10 23.35
N ARG A 5 5.58 7.21 22.44
CA ARG A 5 5.29 7.39 21.01
C ARG A 5 3.80 7.11 20.73
N ILE A 6 3.09 8.12 20.23
CA ILE A 6 1.64 8.05 19.92
C ILE A 6 1.39 7.40 18.55
N ARG A 7 2.33 7.55 17.60
CA ARG A 7 2.23 6.98 16.25
C ARG A 7 2.85 5.56 16.18
N PRO A 8 2.22 4.61 15.48
CA PRO A 8 2.85 3.36 15.07
C PRO A 8 4.14 3.61 14.26
N MET A 9 5.01 2.60 14.15
CA MET A 9 6.11 2.68 13.17
C MET A 9 5.53 2.62 11.77
N ASP A 10 6.24 3.21 10.83
CA ASP A 10 5.99 2.97 9.43
C ASP A 10 6.17 1.48 9.14
N ILE A 11 5.36 0.97 8.21
CA ILE A 11 5.45 -0.44 7.81
C ILE A 11 6.77 -0.65 7.06
N ILE A 12 7.48 -1.73 7.40
CA ILE A 12 8.59 -2.21 6.58
C ILE A 12 7.99 -3.16 5.55
N VAL A 13 8.14 -2.86 4.26
CA VAL A 13 7.65 -3.69 3.17
C VAL A 13 8.85 -4.38 2.49
N PRO A 14 9.10 -5.67 2.78
CA PRO A 14 10.22 -6.40 2.16
C PRO A 14 10.05 -6.52 0.65
N GLU A 15 11.16 -6.51 -0.09
CA GLU A 15 11.14 -6.65 -1.56
C GLU A 15 10.64 -8.04 -2.01
N ASP A 16 11.03 -9.08 -1.27
CA ASP A 16 10.72 -10.47 -1.60
C ASP A 16 9.22 -10.78 -1.44
N ASP A 17 8.63 -10.30 -0.33
CA ASP A 17 7.22 -10.49 0.02
C ASP A 17 6.62 -9.21 0.61
N VAL A 18 5.95 -8.47 -0.27
CA VAL A 18 5.24 -7.22 0.02
C VAL A 18 4.27 -7.36 1.19
N PHE A 19 3.64 -8.53 1.36
CA PHE A 19 2.56 -8.71 2.33
C PHE A 19 3.02 -9.33 3.65
N LYS A 20 4.32 -9.64 3.80
CA LYS A 20 4.87 -10.30 4.99
C LYS A 20 4.49 -9.61 6.31
N ASN A 21 4.45 -8.27 6.28
CA ASN A 21 4.18 -7.45 7.46
C ASN A 21 2.80 -6.77 7.41
N ASP A 22 1.91 -7.17 6.48
CA ASP A 22 0.57 -6.60 6.42
C ASP A 22 -0.36 -7.22 7.46
N LEU A 23 -0.60 -6.48 8.54
CA LEU A 23 -1.44 -6.93 9.66
C LEU A 23 -2.94 -6.94 9.33
N LEU A 24 -3.36 -6.30 8.24
CA LEU A 24 -4.77 -6.18 7.87
C LEU A 24 -5.17 -7.13 6.74
N SER A 25 -4.26 -8.00 6.28
CA SER A 25 -4.53 -9.06 5.28
C SER A 25 -5.14 -8.55 3.95
N ARG A 26 -4.67 -7.42 3.45
CA ARG A 26 -5.21 -6.70 2.29
C ARG A 26 -4.59 -7.14 0.95
N ARG A 27 -3.99 -8.33 0.90
CA ARG A 27 -3.32 -8.84 -0.31
C ARG A 27 -4.25 -8.83 -1.51
N ARG A 28 -5.47 -9.32 -1.34
CA ARG A 28 -6.46 -9.42 -2.41
C ARG A 28 -6.84 -8.04 -2.96
N GLU A 29 -7.09 -7.08 -2.08
CA GLU A 29 -7.47 -5.72 -2.43
C GLU A 29 -6.35 -5.03 -3.21
N ILE A 30 -5.10 -5.20 -2.76
CA ILE A 30 -3.92 -4.65 -3.43
C ILE A 30 -3.71 -5.32 -4.79
N GLU A 31 -3.79 -6.64 -4.90
CA GLU A 31 -3.65 -7.36 -6.17
C GLU A 31 -4.73 -6.94 -7.19
N VAL A 32 -5.99 -6.79 -6.75
CA VAL A 32 -7.08 -6.32 -7.61
C VAL A 32 -6.83 -4.88 -8.07
N LEU A 33 -6.43 -4.00 -7.16
CA LEU A 33 -6.15 -2.59 -7.49
C LEU A 33 -4.96 -2.46 -8.44
N SER A 34 -3.88 -3.21 -8.19
CA SER A 34 -2.72 -3.29 -9.09
C SER A 34 -3.14 -3.75 -10.48
N ALA A 35 -3.91 -4.84 -10.59
CA ALA A 35 -4.44 -5.32 -11.87
C ALA A 35 -5.32 -4.28 -12.59
N MET A 36 -6.09 -3.46 -11.85
CA MET A 36 -6.83 -2.34 -12.43
C MET A 36 -5.88 -1.31 -13.03
N PHE A 37 -4.85 -0.88 -12.29
CA PHE A 37 -3.85 0.08 -12.77
C PHE A 37 -3.12 -0.42 -14.02
N THR A 38 -2.75 -1.70 -14.07
CA THR A 38 -2.09 -2.29 -15.23
C THR A 38 -3.00 -2.40 -16.46
N SER A 39 -4.32 -2.47 -16.24
CA SER A 39 -5.34 -2.55 -17.29
C SER A 39 -5.75 -1.18 -17.85
N LEU A 40 -5.44 -0.08 -17.14
CA LEU A 40 -5.77 1.26 -17.62
C LEU A 40 -4.97 1.57 -18.89
N GLN A 41 -5.68 1.81 -20.00
CA GLN A 41 -5.07 2.25 -21.24
C GLN A 41 -4.49 3.67 -21.05
N LYS A 42 -3.35 3.94 -21.68
CA LYS A 42 -2.51 5.15 -21.55
C LYS A 42 -3.29 6.42 -21.16
N GLY A 43 -2.99 6.98 -20.00
CA GLY A 43 -3.52 8.28 -19.56
C GLY A 43 -3.33 8.49 -18.05
N PRO A 44 -3.43 9.73 -17.55
CA PRO A 44 -3.41 10.00 -16.11
C PRO A 44 -4.64 9.39 -15.42
N CYS A 45 -4.44 8.83 -14.23
CA CYS A 45 -5.49 8.31 -13.37
C CYS A 45 -5.39 8.96 -11.99
N VAL A 46 -6.53 9.15 -11.32
CA VAL A 46 -6.62 9.67 -9.95
C VAL A 46 -7.24 8.59 -9.07
N LEU A 47 -6.53 8.22 -8.00
CA LEU A 47 -7.02 7.34 -6.94
C LEU A 47 -7.39 8.16 -5.70
N ALA A 48 -8.59 7.97 -5.18
CA ALA A 48 -9.00 8.46 -3.87
C ALA A 48 -9.14 7.27 -2.89
N VAL A 49 -8.45 7.34 -1.74
CA VAL A 49 -8.56 6.36 -0.66
C VAL A 49 -9.25 7.00 0.53
N ASP A 50 -10.51 6.62 0.77
CA ASP A 50 -11.31 7.13 1.88
C ASP A 50 -11.43 6.11 3.02
N ALA A 51 -11.15 6.55 4.24
CA ALA A 51 -11.31 5.80 5.48
C ALA A 51 -11.08 6.73 6.70
N PRO A 52 -11.51 6.37 7.93
CA PRO A 52 -11.20 7.14 9.13
C PRO A 52 -9.70 7.17 9.50
N TRP A 53 -9.33 8.05 10.44
CA TRP A 53 -7.95 8.09 10.95
C TRP A 53 -7.57 6.80 11.66
N GLY A 54 -6.33 6.32 11.47
CA GLY A 54 -5.85 5.08 12.07
C GLY A 54 -6.18 3.79 11.31
N TYR A 55 -6.98 3.83 10.23
CA TYR A 55 -7.37 2.64 9.44
C TYR A 55 -6.28 2.12 8.48
N GLY A 56 -5.04 2.60 8.60
CA GLY A 56 -3.93 2.09 7.80
C GLY A 56 -3.93 2.51 6.32
N LYS A 57 -4.52 3.67 5.98
CA LYS A 57 -4.48 4.24 4.62
C LYS A 57 -3.06 4.43 4.09
N THR A 58 -2.17 5.00 4.91
CA THR A 58 -0.75 5.16 4.54
C THR A 58 -0.10 3.80 4.24
N THR A 59 -0.32 2.82 5.12
CA THR A 59 0.14 1.44 4.90
C THR A 59 -0.43 0.83 3.62
N PHE A 60 -1.70 1.09 3.30
CA PHE A 60 -2.32 0.60 2.07
C PHE A 60 -1.63 1.16 0.82
N ILE A 61 -1.36 2.47 0.79
CA ILE A 61 -0.65 3.11 -0.32
C ILE A 61 0.78 2.58 -0.45
N GLU A 62 1.50 2.36 0.65
CA GLU A 62 2.85 1.78 0.61
C GLU A 62 2.86 0.36 0.05
N LEU A 63 1.93 -0.50 0.49
CA LEU A 63 1.78 -1.85 -0.06
C LEU A 63 1.47 -1.82 -1.57
N CYS A 64 0.59 -0.91 -2.00
CA CYS A 64 0.25 -0.75 -3.41
C CYS A 64 1.46 -0.30 -4.24
N ASN A 65 2.23 0.68 -3.76
CA ASN A 65 3.43 1.19 -4.41
C ASN A 65 4.49 0.08 -4.58
N HIS A 66 4.74 -0.68 -3.52
CA HIS A 66 5.67 -1.81 -3.57
C HIS A 66 5.20 -2.92 -4.50
N GLN A 67 3.90 -3.24 -4.51
CA GLN A 67 3.35 -4.25 -5.41
C GLN A 67 3.51 -3.83 -6.89
N LEU A 68 3.19 -2.58 -7.22
CA LEU A 68 3.34 -2.07 -8.59
C LEU A 68 4.81 -2.05 -9.03
N LYS A 69 5.74 -1.66 -8.15
CA LYS A 69 7.18 -1.75 -8.41
C LYS A 69 7.65 -3.18 -8.62
N LYS A 70 7.18 -4.14 -7.82
CA LYS A 70 7.45 -5.57 -7.98
C LYS A 70 6.96 -6.10 -9.33
N GLU A 71 5.84 -5.59 -9.82
CA GLU A 71 5.29 -5.88 -11.14
C GLU A 71 5.98 -5.10 -12.28
N LYS A 72 7.05 -4.35 -11.99
CA LYS A 72 7.86 -3.53 -12.92
C LYS A 72 7.12 -2.32 -13.51
N TYR A 73 6.07 -1.86 -12.85
CA TYR A 73 5.42 -0.60 -13.18
C TYR A 73 6.15 0.55 -12.49
N HIS A 74 6.35 1.64 -13.24
CA HIS A 74 6.91 2.88 -12.71
C HIS A 74 5.75 3.78 -12.30
N VAL A 75 5.49 3.81 -10.98
CA VAL A 75 4.57 4.72 -10.29
C VAL A 75 5.32 5.74 -9.46
#